data_AF-A0A9K3LUH8-F1
#
_entry.id   AF-A0A9K3LUH8-F1
#
_cell.length_a   1.000
_cell.length_b   1.000
_cell.length_c   1.000
_cell.angle_alpha   90.00
_cell.angle_beta   90.00
_cell.angle_gamma   90.00
#
_symmetry.space_group_name_H-M   'P 1'
#
loop_
_entity.id
_entity.type
_entity.pdbx_description
1 polymer ?
#
loop_
_entity_poly.entity_id
_entity_poly.type
_entity_poly.pdbx_seq_one_letter_code
_entity_poly.pdbx_strand_id
1 'polypeptide(L)'
;MAGKRFGPPVVMGDESIMSPKAHGTSAVPVQENLRWDCDRKTADNICNFNRYVYCHYAEFSGYFEGKTKFLQEAKNRTYPIEFYDSNSGKLLFTAPIGRTMDDFLIESKAHGWPSFRDSEVNWDYVRVLPDGETVSVDGTHLGHNLPDKKGNRYCINLVSVAGHKK
;
A
#
# COMPACT_ATOMS: atom_id res chain seq x y z
N MET A 1 -19.29 -13.64 12.75
CA MET A 1 -19.48 -13.54 11.28
C MET A 1 -18.20 -14.06 10.64
N ALA A 2 -18.27 -15.06 9.78
CA ALA A 2 -17.07 -15.56 9.10
C ALA A 2 -16.65 -14.48 8.07
N GLY A 3 -15.55 -13.77 8.35
CA GLY A 3 -15.01 -12.76 7.45
C GLY A 3 -14.75 -13.31 6.06
N LYS A 4 -14.73 -12.44 5.04
CA LYS A 4 -14.39 -12.86 3.68
C LYS A 4 -13.00 -13.49 3.72
N ARG A 5 -12.90 -14.78 3.41
CA ARG A 5 -11.62 -15.47 3.26
C ARG A 5 -11.09 -15.17 1.87
N PHE A 6 -10.01 -14.39 1.79
CA PHE A 6 -9.30 -14.17 0.54
C PHE A 6 -8.50 -15.41 0.17
N GLY A 7 -8.43 -15.72 -1.13
CA GLY A 7 -7.77 -16.92 -1.62
C GLY A 7 -6.25 -16.86 -1.44
N PRO A 8 -5.57 -18.03 -1.39
CA PRO A 8 -4.10 -18.08 -1.35
C PRO A 8 -3.48 -17.31 -2.52
N PRO A 9 -2.29 -16.69 -2.36
CA PRO A 9 -1.34 -16.82 -1.24
C PRO A 9 -1.55 -15.84 -0.08
N VAL A 10 -2.73 -15.21 0.02
CA VAL A 10 -3.00 -14.19 1.04
C VAL A 10 -2.68 -14.67 2.46
N VAL A 11 -1.86 -13.89 3.17
CA VAL A 11 -1.63 -14.07 4.60
C VAL A 11 -2.59 -13.16 5.38
N MET A 12 -3.54 -13.79 6.06
CA MET A 12 -4.52 -13.07 6.88
C MET A 12 -3.86 -12.46 8.12
N GLY A 13 -4.24 -11.23 8.44
CA GLY A 13 -3.88 -10.55 9.68
C GLY A 13 -5.02 -10.59 10.71
N ASP A 14 -4.66 -10.34 11.96
CA ASP A 14 -5.63 -10.12 13.03
C ASP A 14 -5.96 -8.62 13.16
N GLU A 15 -7.19 -8.27 13.56
CA GLU A 15 -7.61 -6.88 13.79
C GLU A 15 -6.74 -6.17 14.84
N SER A 16 -6.12 -6.92 15.75
CA SER A 16 -5.18 -6.38 16.73
C SER A 16 -3.95 -5.69 16.12
N ILE A 17 -3.57 -6.04 14.88
CA ILE A 17 -2.48 -5.36 14.14
C ILE A 17 -2.76 -3.87 14.02
N MET A 18 -4.03 -3.48 13.88
CA MET A 18 -4.44 -2.10 13.72
C MET A 18 -5.02 -1.49 15.00
N SER A 19 -4.80 -2.15 16.14
CA SER A 19 -5.14 -1.58 17.45
C SER A 19 -4.32 -0.32 17.74
N PRO A 20 -4.84 0.58 18.58
CA PRO A 20 -4.17 1.82 18.93
C PRO A 20 -2.77 1.57 19.52
N LYS A 21 -1.79 2.36 19.08
CA LYS A 21 -0.39 2.35 19.51
C LYS A 21 0.07 3.77 19.85
N ALA A 22 1.38 3.98 19.95
CA ALA A 22 1.96 5.27 20.29
C ALA A 22 1.62 6.39 19.27
N HIS A 23 1.41 6.06 18.00
CA HIS A 23 1.04 7.02 16.96
C HIS A 23 -0.07 6.46 16.06
N GLY A 24 -1.32 6.62 16.52
CA GLY A 24 -2.48 6.07 15.82
C GLY A 24 -2.48 4.55 15.83
N THR A 25 -2.43 3.90 14.67
CA THR A 25 -2.32 2.44 14.54
C THR A 25 -0.87 1.94 14.44
N SER A 26 0.13 2.82 14.36
CA SER A 26 1.55 2.44 14.28
C SER A 26 2.33 2.89 15.52
N ALA A 27 3.53 2.32 15.73
CA ALA A 27 4.41 2.73 16.82
C ALA A 27 5.14 4.06 16.54
N VAL A 28 5.30 4.44 15.27
CA VAL A 28 6.06 5.61 14.82
C VAL A 28 5.29 6.35 13.73
N PRO A 29 5.49 7.67 13.56
CA PRO A 29 4.95 8.42 12.42
C PRO A 29 5.62 8.01 11.10
N VAL A 30 5.06 8.48 9.98
CA VAL A 30 5.71 8.38 8.67
C VAL A 30 7.08 9.07 8.66
N GLN A 31 7.98 8.57 7.81
CA GLN A 31 9.31 9.15 7.56
C GLN A 31 9.20 10.62 7.14
N GLU A 32 10.21 11.43 7.51
CA GLU A 32 10.20 12.87 7.23
C GLU A 32 10.30 13.19 5.74
N ASN A 33 11.14 12.43 5.02
CA ASN A 33 11.33 12.57 3.59
C ASN A 33 10.73 11.34 2.92
N LEU A 34 9.59 11.51 2.26
CA LEU A 34 8.97 10.44 1.46
C LEU A 34 9.41 10.54 0.01
N ARG A 35 9.48 9.38 -0.65
CA ARG A 35 9.75 9.26 -2.07
C ARG A 35 8.67 9.97 -2.89
N TRP A 36 9.08 10.39 -4.08
CA TRP A 36 8.22 10.99 -5.11
C TRP A 36 7.47 12.26 -4.69
N ASP A 37 8.00 13.00 -3.71
CA ASP A 37 7.37 14.20 -3.15
C ASP A 37 5.95 13.93 -2.64
N CYS A 38 5.73 12.76 -2.05
CA CYS A 38 4.47 12.45 -1.38
C CYS A 38 4.25 13.38 -0.18
N ASP A 39 3.02 13.86 -0.02
CA ASP A 39 2.68 14.78 1.06
C ASP A 39 2.70 14.03 2.40
N ARG A 40 3.60 14.46 3.28
CA ARG A 40 3.82 13.79 4.57
C ARG A 40 2.60 13.87 5.48
N LYS A 41 1.85 14.97 5.47
CA LYS A 41 0.67 15.14 6.34
C LYS A 41 -0.46 14.22 5.91
N THR A 42 -0.71 14.13 4.61
CA THR A 42 -1.64 13.18 4.01
C THR A 42 -1.20 11.75 4.29
N ALA A 43 0.10 11.45 4.12
CA ALA A 43 0.65 10.13 4.42
C ALA A 43 0.44 9.74 5.88
N ASP A 44 0.75 10.63 6.83
CA ASP A 44 0.62 10.34 8.26
C ASP A 44 -0.82 10.07 8.67
N ASN A 45 -1.76 10.86 8.15
CA ASN A 45 -3.19 10.65 8.39
C ASN A 45 -3.68 9.31 7.84
N ILE A 46 -3.33 8.98 6.59
CA ILE A 46 -3.77 7.73 5.94
C ILE A 46 -3.11 6.51 6.58
N CYS A 47 -1.81 6.57 6.89
CA CYS A 47 -1.06 5.45 7.45
C CYS A 47 -1.50 5.09 8.87
N ASN A 48 -1.79 6.11 9.70
CA ASN A 48 -1.88 5.95 11.15
C ASN A 48 -3.25 6.25 11.74
N PHE A 49 -4.06 7.10 11.11
CA PHE A 49 -5.30 7.62 11.72
C PHE A 49 -6.56 7.29 10.91
N ASN A 50 -6.44 6.52 9.83
CA ASN A 50 -7.55 6.18 8.93
C ASN A 50 -8.68 5.37 9.58
N ARG A 51 -8.39 4.68 10.71
CA ARG A 51 -9.39 3.92 11.48
C ARG A 51 -10.02 4.69 12.64
N TYR A 52 -9.42 5.81 13.06
CA TYR A 52 -9.81 6.53 14.27
C TYR A 52 -10.79 7.68 14.02
N VAL A 53 -10.73 8.24 12.82
CA VAL A 53 -11.65 9.29 12.36
C VAL A 53 -12.74 8.60 11.52
N TYR A 54 -13.98 9.12 11.51
CA TYR A 54 -15.15 8.62 10.75
C TYR A 54 -14.99 8.65 9.22
N CYS A 55 -13.79 8.41 8.74
CA CYS A 55 -13.23 8.87 7.50
C CYS A 55 -12.30 7.78 6.99
N HIS A 56 -12.89 6.75 6.38
CA HIS A 56 -12.17 5.74 5.58
C HIS A 56 -11.66 6.40 4.29
N TYR A 57 -10.62 7.23 4.39
CA TYR A 57 -10.08 7.93 3.23
C TYR A 57 -8.88 7.19 2.67
N ALA A 58 -8.92 6.97 1.36
CA ALA A 58 -7.74 6.80 0.55
C ALA A 58 -7.23 8.19 0.13
N GLU A 59 -6.00 8.27 -0.36
CA GLU A 59 -5.57 9.44 -1.12
C GLU A 59 -6.48 9.63 -2.35
N PHE A 60 -6.52 10.84 -2.91
CA PHE A 60 -7.35 11.12 -4.09
C PHE A 60 -7.04 10.14 -5.24
N SER A 61 -8.07 9.64 -5.93
CA SER A 61 -7.90 8.75 -7.10
C SER A 61 -7.06 9.44 -8.16
N GLY A 62 -5.96 8.81 -8.57
CA GLY A 62 -5.00 9.39 -9.51
C GLY A 62 -3.96 10.30 -8.84
N TYR A 63 -3.84 10.32 -7.51
CA TYR A 63 -2.78 11.06 -6.80
C TYR A 63 -1.39 10.74 -7.35
N PHE A 64 -1.13 9.46 -7.65
CA PHE A 64 0.12 9.01 -8.25
C PHE A 64 0.36 9.60 -9.65
N GLU A 65 -0.69 9.94 -10.42
CA GLU A 65 -0.55 10.54 -11.75
C GLU A 65 0.01 11.96 -11.66
N GLY A 66 -0.29 12.67 -10.56
CA GLY A 66 0.28 13.98 -10.27
C GLY A 66 1.73 13.93 -9.78
N LYS A 67 2.27 12.74 -9.45
CA LYS A 67 3.65 12.58 -8.96
C LYS A 67 4.61 12.33 -10.12
N THR A 68 5.10 13.42 -10.70
CA THR A 68 6.03 13.37 -11.84
C THR A 68 7.28 12.51 -11.56
N LYS A 69 7.83 12.56 -10.34
CA LYS A 69 8.98 11.73 -9.93
C LYS A 69 8.67 10.23 -9.95
N PHE A 70 7.48 9.82 -9.53
CA PHE A 70 7.05 8.43 -9.56
C PHE A 70 6.92 7.94 -11.01
N LEU A 71 6.17 8.68 -11.83
CA LEU A 71 5.97 8.33 -13.23
C LEU A 71 7.28 8.32 -14.03
N GLN A 72 8.20 9.24 -13.74
CA GLN A 72 9.53 9.25 -14.35
C GLN A 72 10.35 8.03 -13.92
N GLU A 73 10.36 7.66 -12.64
CA GLU A 73 11.05 6.46 -12.18
C GLU A 73 10.48 5.20 -12.84
N ALA A 74 9.15 5.09 -12.90
CA ALA A 74 8.48 3.97 -13.56
C ALA A 74 8.83 3.88 -15.04
N LYS A 75 8.81 4.99 -15.78
CA LYS A 75 9.12 5.00 -17.22
C LYS A 75 10.60 4.75 -17.54
N ASN A 76 11.51 5.12 -16.64
CA ASN A 76 12.94 5.07 -16.89
C ASN A 76 13.61 3.80 -16.33
N ARG A 77 12.92 3.01 -15.51
CA ARG A 77 13.46 1.77 -14.97
C ARG A 77 13.24 0.59 -15.89
N THR A 78 14.28 -0.24 -16.02
CA THR A 78 14.24 -1.57 -16.63
C THR A 78 13.98 -2.69 -15.62
N TYR A 79 14.08 -2.39 -14.32
CA TYR A 79 13.89 -3.35 -13.22
C TYR A 79 12.68 -2.97 -12.37
N PRO A 80 12.10 -3.92 -11.62
CA PRO A 80 10.98 -3.64 -10.72
C PRO A 80 11.29 -2.51 -9.73
N ILE A 81 10.25 -1.76 -9.37
CA ILE A 81 10.28 -0.78 -8.29
C ILE A 81 10.03 -1.50 -6.97
N GLU A 82 10.89 -1.25 -6.01
CA GLU A 82 10.71 -1.64 -4.62
C GLU A 82 9.89 -0.56 -3.91
N PHE A 83 8.86 -0.96 -3.19
CA PHE A 83 7.90 -0.09 -2.50
C PHE A 83 8.02 -0.35 -1.00
N TYR A 84 8.37 0.70 -0.25
CA TYR A 84 8.72 0.59 1.16
C TYR A 84 7.67 1.27 2.03
N ASP A 85 7.37 0.68 3.17
CA ASP A 85 6.48 1.22 4.19
C ASP A 85 6.90 2.65 4.58
N SER A 86 5.97 3.59 4.44
CA SER A 86 6.21 4.99 4.76
C SER A 86 6.51 5.23 6.24
N ASN A 87 6.12 4.34 7.15
CA ASN A 87 6.45 4.41 8.57
C ASN A 87 7.78 3.69 8.85
N SER A 88 7.81 2.38 8.59
CA SER A 88 8.90 1.51 9.05
C SER A 88 10.10 1.48 8.09
N GLY A 89 9.89 1.74 6.80
CA GLY A 89 10.89 1.56 5.75
C GLY A 89 11.11 0.11 5.33
N LYS A 90 10.25 -0.83 5.76
CA LYS A 90 10.30 -2.24 5.35
C LYS A 90 9.79 -2.41 3.91
N LEU A 91 10.36 -3.36 3.17
CA LEU A 91 9.95 -3.65 1.79
C LEU A 91 8.59 -4.35 1.78
N LEU A 92 7.54 -3.67 1.30
CA LEU A 92 6.18 -4.19 1.28
C LEU A 92 5.80 -4.79 -0.08
N PHE A 93 6.23 -4.16 -1.18
CA PHE A 93 5.91 -4.63 -2.53
C PHE A 93 7.09 -4.49 -3.47
N THR A 94 7.12 -5.32 -4.50
CA THR A 94 8.06 -5.20 -5.63
C THR A 94 7.27 -5.36 -6.92
N ALA A 95 7.16 -4.30 -7.72
CA ALA A 95 6.35 -4.33 -8.94
C ALA A 95 7.02 -3.59 -10.11
N PRO A 96 6.85 -4.07 -11.35
CA PRO A 96 6.03 -5.24 -11.73
C PRO A 96 6.75 -6.58 -11.56
N ILE A 97 6.01 -7.68 -11.35
CA ILE A 97 6.50 -9.06 -11.44
C ILE A 97 5.55 -9.90 -12.28
N GLY A 98 6.05 -10.54 -13.34
CA GLY A 98 5.24 -11.35 -14.26
C GLY A 98 4.39 -10.54 -15.26
N ARG A 99 4.61 -9.22 -15.33
CA ARG A 99 4.00 -8.28 -16.30
C ARG A 99 4.97 -7.14 -16.63
N THR A 100 4.63 -6.32 -17.62
CA THR A 100 5.44 -5.14 -17.95
C THR A 100 5.13 -3.97 -16.99
N MET A 101 6.02 -2.98 -16.96
CA MET A 101 5.78 -1.74 -16.19
C MET A 101 4.58 -0.97 -16.76
N ASP A 102 4.40 -1.00 -18.08
CA ASP A 102 3.25 -0.37 -18.73
C ASP A 102 1.95 -1.05 -18.30
N ASP A 103 1.89 -2.39 -18.23
CA ASP A 103 0.72 -3.10 -17.73
C ASP A 103 0.38 -2.73 -16.28
N PHE A 104 1.40 -2.58 -15.43
CA PHE A 104 1.24 -2.12 -14.05
C PHE A 104 0.66 -0.70 -13.99
N LEU A 105 1.19 0.23 -14.79
CA LEU A 105 0.71 1.62 -14.82
C LEU A 105 -0.70 1.73 -15.41
N ILE A 106 -1.02 0.97 -16.46
CA ILE A 106 -2.35 0.92 -17.09
C ILE A 106 -3.38 0.40 -16.07
N GLU A 107 -3.07 -0.70 -15.39
CA GLU A 107 -3.97 -1.25 -14.36
C GLU A 107 -4.14 -0.29 -13.18
N SER A 108 -3.05 0.32 -12.72
CA SER A 108 -3.09 1.31 -11.63
C SER A 108 -3.92 2.54 -12.01
N LYS A 109 -3.83 3.00 -13.26
CA LYS A 109 -4.62 4.12 -13.77
C LYS A 109 -6.10 3.78 -13.91
N ALA A 110 -6.43 2.59 -14.39
CA ALA A 110 -7.82 2.15 -14.52
C ALA A 110 -8.54 2.10 -13.16
N HIS A 111 -7.82 1.86 -12.08
CA HIS A 111 -8.36 1.76 -10.74
C HIS A 111 -8.13 2.99 -9.86
N GLY A 112 -7.28 3.93 -10.27
CA GLY A 112 -7.00 5.17 -9.53
C GLY A 112 -5.86 5.09 -8.52
N TRP A 113 -5.37 3.89 -8.19
CA TRP A 113 -4.26 3.69 -7.25
C TRP A 113 -3.32 2.58 -7.73
N PRO A 114 -2.04 2.61 -7.32
CA PRO A 114 -1.12 1.49 -7.48
C PRO A 114 -1.78 0.15 -7.17
N SER A 115 -1.87 -0.72 -8.19
CA SER A 115 -2.56 -1.99 -8.11
C SER A 115 -1.57 -3.14 -8.20
N PHE A 116 -1.38 -3.85 -7.09
CA PHE A 116 -0.44 -4.95 -6.98
C PHE A 116 -1.11 -6.31 -7.10
N ARG A 117 -0.37 -7.31 -7.58
CA ARG A 117 -0.79 -8.71 -7.66
C ARG A 117 -0.03 -9.57 -6.65
N ASP A 118 -0.50 -10.79 -6.42
CA ASP A 118 0.02 -11.70 -5.39
C ASP A 118 1.53 -11.94 -5.43
N SER A 119 2.12 -11.98 -6.63
CA SER A 119 3.57 -12.14 -6.85
C SER A 119 4.40 -10.92 -6.47
N GLU A 120 3.77 -9.76 -6.33
CA GLU A 120 4.40 -8.47 -6.05
C GLU A 120 4.34 -8.11 -4.56
N VAL A 121 3.66 -8.91 -3.73
CA VAL A 121 3.47 -8.67 -2.30
C VAL A 121 4.55 -9.38 -1.48
N ASN A 122 5.18 -8.65 -0.56
CA ASN A 122 6.03 -9.26 0.45
C ASN A 122 5.20 -9.72 1.66
N TRP A 123 4.84 -11.01 1.65
CA TRP A 123 4.04 -11.64 2.71
C TRP A 123 4.75 -11.75 4.06
N ASP A 124 6.04 -11.43 4.17
CA ASP A 124 6.69 -11.32 5.49
C ASP A 124 6.14 -10.11 6.27
N TYR A 125 5.80 -9.03 5.56
CA TYR A 125 5.42 -7.74 6.17
C TYR A 125 4.01 -7.26 5.82
N VAL A 126 3.32 -7.87 4.85
CA VAL A 126 1.96 -7.48 4.47
C VAL A 126 0.93 -8.47 4.99
N ARG A 127 -0.20 -7.97 5.50
CA ARG A 127 -1.35 -8.77 5.92
C ARG A 127 -2.64 -8.21 5.31
N VAL A 128 -3.63 -9.10 5.13
CA VAL A 128 -5.00 -8.72 4.75
C VAL A 128 -5.93 -9.03 5.90
N LEU A 129 -6.73 -8.05 6.30
CA LEU A 129 -7.70 -8.21 7.37
C LEU A 129 -9.01 -8.83 6.86
N PRO A 130 -9.88 -9.37 7.75
CA PRO A 130 -11.14 -10.01 7.38
C PRO A 130 -12.11 -9.16 6.54
N ASP A 131 -12.01 -7.84 6.62
CA ASP A 131 -12.80 -6.87 5.84
C ASP A 131 -12.17 -6.55 4.47
N GLY A 132 -10.94 -6.99 4.24
CA GLY A 132 -10.15 -6.74 3.03
C GLY A 132 -9.15 -5.61 3.16
N GLU A 133 -8.99 -4.99 4.33
CA GLU A 133 -7.97 -3.97 4.53
C GLU A 133 -6.56 -4.58 4.44
N THR A 134 -5.72 -4.01 3.60
CA THR A 134 -4.31 -4.40 3.46
C THR A 134 -3.46 -3.52 4.35
N VAL A 135 -2.67 -4.14 5.21
CA VAL A 135 -1.89 -3.47 6.26
C VAL A 135 -0.46 -4.01 6.35
N SER A 136 0.44 -3.19 6.88
CA SER A 136 1.77 -3.63 7.32
C SER A 136 1.65 -4.36 8.66
N VAL A 137 2.52 -5.33 8.93
CA VAL A 137 2.61 -6.00 10.24
C VAL A 137 2.90 -5.04 11.40
N ASP A 138 3.43 -3.85 11.10
CA ASP A 138 3.72 -2.82 12.11
C ASP A 138 2.51 -1.90 12.40
N GLY A 139 1.38 -2.11 11.71
CA GLY A 139 0.14 -1.36 11.93
C GLY A 139 -0.08 -0.17 10.99
N THR A 140 0.65 -0.12 9.88
CA THR A 140 0.46 0.91 8.84
C THR A 140 -0.66 0.50 7.87
N HIS A 141 -1.64 1.39 7.69
CA HIS A 141 -2.68 1.21 6.68
C HIS A 141 -2.11 1.43 5.26
N LEU A 142 -2.28 0.42 4.40
CA LEU A 142 -1.76 0.47 3.03
C LEU A 142 -2.88 0.70 2.02
N GLY A 143 -4.00 0.02 2.17
CA GLY A 143 -5.12 0.10 1.24
C GLY A 143 -6.06 -1.08 1.41
N HIS A 144 -6.55 -1.67 0.31
CA HIS A 144 -7.48 -2.79 0.36
C HIS A 144 -7.20 -3.85 -0.72
N ASN A 145 -7.42 -5.12 -0.39
CA ASN A 145 -7.54 -6.19 -1.36
C ASN A 145 -8.96 -6.18 -1.97
N LEU A 146 -9.03 -5.91 -3.27
CA LEU A 146 -10.26 -5.83 -4.05
C LEU A 146 -10.19 -6.83 -5.22
N PRO A 147 -10.40 -8.13 -4.96
CA PRO A 147 -10.28 -9.16 -5.99
C PRO A 147 -11.14 -8.88 -7.23
N ASP A 148 -10.59 -9.17 -8.39
CA ASP A 148 -11.24 -9.06 -9.69
C ASP A 148 -11.25 -10.43 -10.40
N LYS A 149 -11.66 -10.46 -11.68
CA LYS A 149 -11.69 -11.69 -12.48
C LYS A 149 -10.31 -12.35 -12.67
N LYS A 150 -9.21 -11.64 -12.38
CA LYS A 150 -7.83 -12.12 -12.50
C LYS A 150 -7.25 -12.59 -11.16
N GLY A 151 -7.99 -12.49 -10.06
CA GLY A 151 -7.56 -12.89 -8.73
C GLY A 151 -7.47 -11.70 -7.76
N ASN A 152 -6.64 -11.82 -6.73
CA ASN A 152 -6.44 -10.73 -5.77
C ASN A 152 -5.84 -9.50 -6.45
N ARG A 153 -6.24 -8.32 -5.96
CA ARG A 153 -5.73 -7.03 -6.45
C ARG A 153 -5.64 -6.07 -5.27
N TYR A 154 -4.41 -5.75 -4.89
CA TYR A 154 -4.15 -4.87 -3.77
C TYR A 154 -4.09 -3.44 -4.27
N CYS A 155 -5.15 -2.69 -3.96
CA CYS A 155 -5.28 -1.28 -4.29
C CYS A 155 -4.67 -0.48 -3.14
N ILE A 156 -3.45 0.03 -3.34
CA ILE A 156 -2.60 0.57 -2.28
C ILE A 156 -2.37 2.07 -2.48
N ASN A 157 -2.46 2.84 -1.41
CA ASN A 157 -2.12 4.26 -1.39
C ASN A 157 -0.62 4.43 -1.65
N LEU A 158 -0.24 5.22 -2.66
CA LEU A 158 1.15 5.55 -2.95
C LEU A 158 1.83 6.17 -1.73
N VAL A 159 1.14 7.07 -1.03
CA VAL A 159 1.65 7.71 0.19
C VAL A 159 2.00 6.71 1.31
N SER A 160 1.41 5.52 1.34
CA SER A 160 1.70 4.48 2.35
C SER A 160 2.92 3.62 1.99
N VAL A 161 3.37 3.68 0.74
CA VAL A 161 4.50 2.90 0.21
C VAL A 161 5.62 3.75 -0.38
N ALA A 162 5.67 5.01 0.04
CA ALA A 162 6.65 6.01 -0.38
C ALA A 162 7.80 6.14 0.61
N GLY A 163 8.00 5.17 1.51
CA GLY A 163 9.13 5.17 2.43
C GLY A 163 10.47 5.00 1.72
N HIS A 164 11.55 5.35 2.42
CA HIS A 164 12.89 4.91 2.10
C HIS A 164 13.24 3.65 2.88
N LYS A 165 14.11 2.83 2.29
CA LYS A 165 14.68 1.65 2.94
C LYS A 165 15.35 2.04 4.26
N LYS A 166 15.05 1.29 5.32
CA LYS A 166 15.76 1.32 6.60
C LYS A 166 16.46 -0.02 6.87
#